data_AF-A0ABD6PL93-F1
#
_entry.id   AF-A0ABD6PL93-F1
#
_cell.length_a   1.000
_cell.length_b   1.000
_cell.length_c   1.000
_cell.angle_alpha   90.00
_cell.angle_beta   90.00
_cell.angle_gamma   90.00
#
_symmetry.space_group_name_H-M   'P 1'
#
loop_
_entity.id
_entity.type
_entity.pdbx_description
1 polymer ?
#
loop_
_entity_poly.entity_id
_entity_poly.type
_entity_poly.pdbx_seq_one_letter_code
_entity_poly.pdbx_strand_id
1 'polypeptide(L)' 'MRNPEINDSWKDKRGELVTVKDNAFNRVTFVRDGYDFPCIFPLERFVKEFTFVSWGLKDEKRA' A
#
# COMPACT_ATOMS: atom_id res chain seq x y z
N MET A 1 6.94 -9.64 -10.46
CA MET A 1 6.20 -8.57 -9.74
C MET A 1 5.92 -9.09 -8.34
N ARG A 2 6.10 -8.27 -7.30
CA ARG A 2 5.81 -8.65 -5.90
C ARG A 2 4.32 -8.45 -5.62
N ASN A 3 3.69 -9.42 -4.95
CA ASN A 3 2.34 -9.23 -4.42
C ASN A 3 2.43 -8.38 -3.14
N PRO A 4 1.54 -7.40 -2.95
CA PRO A 4 1.51 -6.60 -1.74
C PRO A 4 1.15 -7.44 -0.52
N GLU A 5 1.86 -7.21 0.57
CA GLU A 5 1.61 -7.81 1.88
C GLU A 5 1.08 -6.78 2.85
N ILE A 6 0.38 -7.24 3.89
CA ILE A 6 -0.13 -6.35 4.95
C ILE A 6 1.03 -5.58 5.57
N ASN A 7 0.83 -4.27 5.76
CA ASN A 7 1.84 -3.29 6.21
C ASN A 7 2.95 -2.96 5.20
N ASP A 8 2.89 -3.45 3.96
CA ASP A 8 3.72 -2.89 2.90
C ASP A 8 3.35 -1.41 2.66
N SER A 9 4.37 -0.58 2.49
CA SER A 9 4.28 0.79 2.01
C SER A 9 4.55 0.83 0.51
N TRP A 10 3.63 1.42 -0.23
CA TRP A 10 3.71 1.59 -1.69
C TRP A 10 3.52 3.07 -2.05
N LYS A 11 4.05 3.50 -3.18
CA LYS A 11 3.78 4.82 -3.78
C LYS A 11 2.92 4.69 -5.01
N ASP A 12 1.90 5.53 -5.11
CA ASP A 12 1.11 5.65 -6.33
C ASP A 12 1.81 6.48 -7.42
N LYS A 13 1.19 6.60 -8.59
CA LYS A 13 1.71 7.39 -9.73
C LYS A 13 1.90 8.89 -9.44
N ARG A 14 1.26 9.43 -8.39
CA ARG A 14 1.38 10.83 -7.96
C ARG A 14 2.48 11.01 -6.89
N GLY A 15 3.07 9.90 -6.44
CA GLY A 15 4.07 9.88 -5.38
C GLY A 15 3.47 9.79 -3.97
N GLU A 16 2.15 9.63 -3.84
CA GLU A 16 1.47 9.52 -2.55
C GLU A 16 1.73 8.15 -1.93
N LEU A 17 2.05 8.13 -0.63
CA LEU A 17 2.26 6.89 0.12
C LEU A 17 0.94 6.23 0.49
N VAL A 18 0.90 4.92 0.33
CA VAL A 18 -0.21 4.07 0.74
C VAL A 18 0.29 2.90 1.56
N THR A 19 -0.50 2.50 2.55
CA THR A 19 -0.22 1.33 3.38
C THR A 19 -1.24 0.24 3.10
N VAL A 20 -0.75 -0.93 2.71
CA VAL A 20 -1.59 -2.11 2.48
C VAL A 20 -2.16 -2.59 3.82
N LYS A 21 -3.46 -2.78 3.86
CA LYS A 21 -4.23 -3.28 5.01
C LYS A 21 -4.70 -4.70 4.82
N ASP A 22 -4.98 -5.11 3.59
CA ASP A 22 -5.37 -6.48 3.26
C ASP A 22 -5.07 -6.80 1.79
N ASN A 23 -4.91 -8.08 1.46
CA ASN A 23 -4.77 -8.58 0.09
C ASN A 23 -5.47 -9.93 -0.05
N ALA A 24 -6.69 -9.92 -0.58
CA ALA A 24 -7.54 -11.10 -0.73
C ALA A 24 -8.42 -10.99 -1.97
N PHE A 25 -8.85 -12.13 -2.53
CA PHE A 25 -9.79 -12.18 -3.66
C PHE A 25 -9.38 -11.33 -4.87
N ASN A 26 -8.08 -11.32 -5.23
CA ASN A 26 -7.50 -10.49 -6.29
C ASN A 26 -7.72 -8.98 -6.09
N ARG A 27 -7.90 -8.54 -4.84
CA ARG A 27 -8.09 -7.15 -4.46
C ARG A 27 -7.14 -6.79 -3.32
N VAL A 28 -6.60 -5.59 -3.42
CA VAL A 28 -5.72 -4.98 -2.41
C VAL A 28 -6.53 -3.90 -1.72
N THR A 29 -6.58 -3.98 -0.40
CA THR A 29 -7.14 -2.93 0.45
C THR A 29 -5.99 -2.13 1.02
N PHE A 30 -6.00 -0.80 0.85
CA PHE A 30 -4.96 0.08 1.38
C PHE A 30 -5.56 1.39 1.88
N VAL A 31 -4.82 2.12 2.70
CA VAL A 31 -5.14 3.51 3.10
C VAL A 31 -4.10 4.46 2.52
N ARG A 32 -4.49 5.69 2.20
CA ARG A 32 -3.54 6.74 1.81
C ARG A 32 -3.12 7.53 3.04
N ASP A 33 -1.93 8.11 3.00
CA ASP A 33 -1.53 9.06 4.03
C ASP A 33 -2.51 10.25 4.07
N GLY A 34 -2.98 10.62 5.27
CA GLY A 34 -3.99 11.67 5.46
C GLY A 34 -5.42 11.33 5.02
N TYR A 35 -5.75 10.07 4.71
CA TYR A 35 -7.11 9.64 4.36
C TYR A 35 -7.49 8.35 5.11
N ASP A 36 -8.40 8.48 6.08
CA ASP A 36 -8.76 7.39 7.00
C ASP A 36 -9.58 6.25 6.37
N PHE A 37 -10.21 6.46 5.22
CA PHE A 37 -11.06 5.43 4.62
C PHE A 37 -10.27 4.46 3.74
N PRO A 38 -10.45 3.13 3.93
CA PRO A 38 -9.78 2.14 3.10
C PRO A 38 -10.26 2.21 1.66
N CYS A 39 -9.30 2.03 0.74
CA CYS A 39 -9.50 1.95 -0.70
C CYS A 39 -9.28 0.51 -1.15
N ILE A 40 -10.19 -0.01 -1.98
CA ILE A 40 -10.10 -1.35 -2.54
C ILE A 40 -9.73 -1.24 -4.01
N PHE A 41 -8.72 -1.97 -4.45
CA PHE A 41 -8.17 -1.86 -5.81
C PHE A 41 -7.82 -3.23 -6.40
N PRO A 42 -7.96 -3.46 -7.73
CA PRO A 42 -7.58 -4.73 -8.34
C PRO A 42 -6.09 -5.01 -8.18
N LEU A 43 -5.74 -6.23 -7.76
CA LEU A 43 -4.35 -6.64 -7.53
C LEU A 43 -3.45 -6.42 -8.74
N GLU A 44 -3.91 -6.83 -9.93
CA GLU A 44 -3.14 -6.68 -11.17
C GLU A 44 -2.83 -5.23 -11.53
N ARG A 45 -3.76 -4.31 -11.25
CA ARG A 45 -3.54 -2.88 -11.48
C ARG A 45 -2.63 -2.31 -10.41
N PHE A 46 -2.80 -2.73 -9.17
CA PHE A 46 -1.98 -2.27 -8.06
C PHE A 46 -0.49 -2.55 -8.31
N VAL A 47 -0.12 -3.78 -8.66
CA VAL A 47 1.30 -4.15 -8.92
C VAL A 47 1.91 -3.51 -10.16
N LYS A 48 1.08 -2.96 -11.07
CA LYS A 48 1.52 -2.25 -12.27
C LYS A 48 1.66 -0.74 -12.05
N GLU A 49 0.74 -0.16 -11.28
CA GLU A 49 0.61 1.30 -11.11
C GLU A 49 1.31 1.82 -9.85
N PHE A 50 1.64 0.95 -8.90
CA PHE A 50 2.28 1.31 -7.65
C PHE A 50 3.71 0.78 -7.59
N THR A 51 4.56 1.51 -6.88
CA THR A 51 5.95 1.12 -6.64
C THR A 51 6.15 0.78 -5.17
N PHE A 52 6.67 -0.42 -4.89
CA PHE A 52 7.00 -0.85 -3.54
C PHE A 52 8.08 0.06 -2.93
N VAL A 53 7.90 0.46 -1.68
CA VAL A 53 8.83 1.33 -0.94
C VAL A 53 9.52 0.54 0.16
N SER A 54 8.75 -0.02 1.08
CA SER A 54 9.28 -0.77 2.22
C SER A 54 8.22 -1.67 2.82
N TRP A 55 8.66 -2.70 3.54
CA TRP A 55 7.78 -3.53 4.36
C TRP A 55 7.85 -3.04 5.80
N GLY A 56 6.71 -2.71 6.40
CA GLY A 56 6.59 -2.58 7.85
C GLY A 56 7.38 -1.46 8.54
N LEU A 57 7.98 -0.50 7.81
CA LEU A 57 8.52 0.71 8.43
C LEU A 57 7.35 1.63 8.81
N LYS A 58 6.74 1.35 9.95
CA LYS A 58 6.38 2.46 10.84
C LYS A 58 7.73 3.00 11.30
N ASP A 59 8.12 4.16 10.80
CA ASP A 59 9.09 5.00 11.48
C ASP A 59 8.50 5.30 12.87
N GLU A 60 8.71 4.38 13.81
CA GLU A 60 8.65 4.66 15.22
C GLU A 60 9.74 5.71 15.43
N LYS A 61 9.33 6.98 15.46
CA LYS A 61 10.19 8.09 15.83
C LYS A 61 10.83 7.71 17.16
N ARG A 62 12.09 7.26 17.08
CA ARG A 62 12.98 7.01 18.20
C ARG A 62 13.30 8.38 18.79
N ALA A 63 12.45 8.81 19.72
CA ALA A 63 12.75 9.86 20.67
C ALA A 63 13.86 9.40 21.63
#